data_AF-A0A2N2L8F8-F1
#
_entry.id   AF-A0A2N2L8F8-F1
#
_cell.length_a   1.000
_cell.length_b   1.000
_cell.length_c   1.000
_cell.angle_alpha   90.00
_cell.angle_beta   90.00
_cell.angle_gamma   90.00
#
_symmetry.space_group_name_H-M   'P 1'
#
loop_
_entity.id
_entity.type
_entity.pdbx_description
1 polymer ?
#
loop_
_entity_poly.entity_id
_entity_poly.type
_entity_poly.pdbx_seq_one_letter_code
_entity_poly.pdbx_strand_id
1 'polypeptide(L)' 'MEYYLMLFKNGSFKIYKNKQSPGRMEEGVRQFSCSSNVTVQDLYTWAANGYKKLNTVREIER' A
#
# COMPACT_ATOMS: atom_id res chain seq x y z
N MET A 1 12.39 5.83 -7.23
CA MET A 1 11.15 5.45 -7.94
C MET A 1 10.11 5.19 -6.87
N GLU A 2 8.93 5.80 -6.98
CA GLU A 2 7.85 5.56 -6.03
C GLU A 2 6.87 4.53 -6.59
N TYR A 3 6.39 3.67 -5.69
CA TYR A 3 5.31 2.74 -5.95
C TYR A 3 4.16 3.00 -5.00
N TYR A 4 2.96 2.61 -5.41
CA TYR A 4 1.74 2.83 -4.66
C TYR A 4 1.08 1.50 -4.36
N LEU A 5 0.82 1.24 -3.08
CA LEU A 5 0.13 0.04 -2.61
C LEU A 5 -1.32 0.40 -2.35
N MET A 6 -2.25 -0.35 -2.92
CA MET A 6 -3.68 -0.25 -2.58
C MET A 6 -4.07 -1.48 -1.78
N LEU A 7 -4.51 -1.26 -0.55
CA LEU A 7 -5.02 -2.30 0.34
C LEU A 7 -6.54 -2.31 0.28
N PHE A 8 -7.11 -3.43 -0.16
CA PHE A 8 -8.54 -3.64 -0.23
C PHE A 8 -9.08 -4.22 1.08
N LYS A 9 -10.38 -4.03 1.35
CA LYS A 9 -11.04 -4.53 2.58
C LYS A 9 -10.92 -6.05 2.79
N ASN A 10 -10.76 -6.81 1.70
CA ASN A 10 -10.56 -8.25 1.75
C ASN A 10 -9.13 -8.66 2.16
N GLY A 11 -8.24 -7.71 2.45
CA GLY A 11 -6.84 -7.97 2.83
C GLY A 11 -5.90 -8.20 1.65
N SER A 12 -6.42 -8.27 0.42
CA SER A 12 -5.59 -8.27 -0.78
C SER A 12 -5.00 -6.88 -1.02
N PHE A 13 -3.85 -6.82 -1.67
CA PHE A 13 -3.27 -5.56 -2.12
C PHE A 13 -2.76 -5.64 -3.55
N LYS A 14 -2.74 -4.49 -4.23
CA LYS A 14 -2.18 -4.33 -5.57
C LYS A 14 -1.11 -3.25 -5.57
N ILE A 15 -0.10 -3.44 -6.42
CA ILE A 15 1.03 -2.52 -6.57
C ILE A 15 0.87 -1.75 -7.88
N TYR A 16 0.96 -0.43 -7.81
CA TYR A 16 0.86 0.49 -8.94
C TYR A 16 2.12 1.34 -9.04
N LYS A 17 2.51 1.71 -10.27
CA LYS A 17 3.61 2.67 -10.51
C LYS A 17 3.18 4.13 -10.36
N ASN A 18 1.86 4.40 -10.39
CA ASN A 18 1.30 5.75 -10.35
C ASN A 18 0.32 5.87 -9.18
N LYS A 19 0.26 7.07 -8.58
CA LYS A 19 -0.73 7.42 -7.57
C LYS A 19 -2.13 7.24 -8.17
N GLN A 20 -2.99 6.48 -7.49
CA GLN A 20 -4.39 6.40 -7.87
C GLN A 20 -5.16 7.59 -7.31
N SER A 21 -6.11 8.12 -8.07
CA SER A 21 -6.95 9.22 -7.61
C SER A 21 -8.06 8.69 -6.71
N PRO A 22 -8.39 9.37 -5.59
CA PRO A 22 -9.38 8.91 -4.63
C PRO A 22 -10.76 8.66 -5.25
N GLY A 23 -11.18 9.44 -6.25
CA GLY A 23 -12.44 9.25 -6.97
C GLY A 23 -12.53 7.98 -7.85
N ARG A 24 -11.43 7.22 -8.00
CA ARG A 24 -11.39 5.94 -8.72
C ARG A 24 -11.18 4.75 -7.78
N MET A 25 -11.06 4.98 -6.48
CA MET A 25 -10.86 3.91 -5.51
C MET A 25 -12.20 3.39 -5.01
N GLU A 26 -12.27 2.07 -4.82
CA GLU A 26 -13.40 1.48 -4.11
C GLU A 26 -13.45 1.98 -2.66
N GLU A 27 -14.66 2.06 -2.12
CA GLU A 27 -14.90 2.64 -0.80
C GLU A 27 -14.17 1.85 0.31
N GLY A 28 -13.28 2.54 1.03
CA GLY A 28 -12.45 1.99 2.11
C GLY A 28 -11.24 1.19 1.63
N VAL A 29 -10.80 1.40 0.39
CA VAL A 29 -9.44 1.07 -0.03
C VAL A 29 -8.47 2.08 0.57
N ARG A 30 -7.39 1.58 1.18
CA ARG A 30 -6.32 2.43 1.74
C ARG A 30 -5.16 2.50 0.77
N GLN A 31 -4.62 3.69 0.53
CA GLN A 31 -3.48 3.87 -0.35
C GLN A 31 -2.22 4.22 0.44
N PHE A 32 -1.11 3.58 0.07
CA PHE A 32 0.20 3.83 0.63
C PHE A 32 1.22 4.16 -0.45
N SER A 33 2.18 5.05 -0.18
CA SER A 33 3.37 5.26 -0.99
C SER A 33 4.53 4.44 -0.44
N CYS A 34 5.33 3.93 -1.36
CA CYS A 34 6.55 3.19 -1.09
C CYS A 34 7.68 3.86 -1.88
N SER A 35 8.64 4.45 -1.16
CA SER A 35 9.74 5.22 -1.77
C SER A 35 11.02 4.42 -2.01
N SER A 36 11.05 3.13 -1.66
CA SER A 36 12.23 2.27 -1.73
C SER A 36 11.97 0.89 -2.34
N ASN A 37 13.03 0.16 -2.66
CA ASN A 37 12.97 -1.27 -2.98
C ASN A 37 12.47 -2.05 -1.76
N VAL A 38 11.14 -2.17 -1.62
CA VAL A 38 10.51 -3.06 -0.64
C VAL A 38 10.42 -4.43 -1.27
N THR A 39 10.96 -5.44 -0.59
CA THR A 39 10.90 -6.81 -1.09
C THR A 39 9.51 -7.38 -0.91
N VAL A 40 9.19 -8.43 -1.66
CA VAL A 40 7.94 -9.19 -1.46
C VAL A 40 7.84 -9.71 -0.01
N GLN A 41 8.97 -10.11 0.58
CA GLN A 41 9.03 -10.58 1.98
C GLN A 41 8.71 -9.48 2.99
N ASP A 42 9.20 -8.25 2.77
CA ASP A 42 8.87 -7.10 3.60
C ASP A 42 7.36 -6.78 3.53
N LEU A 43 6.76 -6.88 2.34
CA LEU A 43 5.31 -6.69 2.17
C LEU A 43 4.50 -7.76 2.89
N TYR A 44 4.91 -9.03 2.81
CA TYR A 44 4.26 -10.11 3.55
C TYR A 44 4.38 -9.90 5.06
N THR A 45 5.55 -9.49 5.54
CA THR A 45 5.78 -9.19 6.96
C THR A 45 4.95 -7.99 7.42
N TRP A 46 4.83 -6.96 6.59
CA TRP A 46 3.99 -5.80 6.84
C TRP A 46 2.50 -6.17 6.89
N ALA A 47 2.02 -7.00 5.96
CA ALA A 47 0.66 -7.51 5.96
C ALA A 47 0.37 -8.37 7.21
N ALA A 48 1.28 -9.27 7.59
CA ALA A 48 1.17 -10.09 8.80
C ALA A 48 1.12 -9.24 10.09
N ASN A 49 1.78 -8.07 10.09
CA ASN A 49 1.72 -7.10 11.20
C ASN A 49 0.48 -6.18 11.16
N GLY A 50 -0.53 -6.52 10.36
CA GLY A 50 -1.77 -5.74 10.24
C GLY A 50 -1.59 -4.42 9.50
N TYR A 51 -0.68 -4.38 8.53
CA TYR A 51 -0.35 -3.22 7.71
C TYR A 51 0.19 -2.04 8.53
N LYS A 52 0.97 -2.35 9.58
CA LYS A 52 1.61 -1.38 10.47
C LYS A 52 3.13 -1.55 10.45
N LYS A 53 3.86 -0.48 10.78
CA LYS A 53 5.31 -0.50 11.06
C LYS A 53 6.22 -0.94 9.90
N LEU A 54 6.02 -0.40 8.70
CA LEU A 54 7.02 -0.49 7.63
C LEU A 54 7.48 0.94 7.28
N ASN A 55 8.68 1.32 7.72
CA ASN A 55 9.18 2.71 7.66
C ASN A 55 9.20 3.30 6.23
N THR A 56 9.30 2.44 5.24
CA THR A 56 9.35 2.77 3.81
C THR A 56 7.97 2.90 3.18
N VAL A 57 6.91 2.49 3.88
CA VAL A 57 5.52 2.54 3.44
C VAL A 57 4.75 3.58 4.26
N ARG A 58 4.27 4.62 3.59
CA ARG A 58 3.52 5.72 4.21
C ARG A 58 2.10 5.73 3.71
N GLU A 59 1.13 5.81 4.60
CA GLU A 59 -0.27 5.98 4.22
C GLU A 59 -0.46 7.38 3.62
N ILE A 60 -1.11 7.45 2.46
CA ILE A 60 -1.35 8.71 1.75
C ILE A 60 -2.79 9.16 2.00
N GLU A 61 -3.75 8.26 1.78
CA GLU A 61 -5.19 8.54 1.79
C GLU A 61 -5.96 7.32 2.33
N ARG A 62 -7.07 7.59 3.04
CA ARG A 62 -7.92 6.65 3.76
C ARG A 62 -9.36 6.71 3.24
#